data_AF-A0A668S4S3-F1
#
_entry.id   AF-A0A668S4S3-F1
#
_cell.length_a   1.000
_cell.length_b   1.000
_cell.length_c   1.000
_cell.angle_alpha   90.00
_cell.angle_beta   90.00
_cell.angle_gamma   90.00
#
_symmetry.space_group_name_H-M   'P 1'
#
loop_
_entity.id
_entity.type
_entity.pdbx_description
1 polymer ?
#
loop_
_entity_poly.entity_id
_entity_poly.type
_entity_poly.pdbx_seq_one_letter_code
_entity_poly.pdbx_strand_id
1 'polypeptide(L)'
;MEPQKKLINAAESCVDEALLGLVRASGGLSLLRGHRVVLRSDLENLKGKVALLSGGGSGHEPSHAGYIGAGMLSAAVAGGVFASPPPGSILAAILSLHNAGASGVLLIVKNYTGDRLNFGLAAEQARNQGVAVDMVIVAEDCAFDQPSKAGRRGLCGTVFIHKLAGALAEEGCSLAQIVSKVTEILKGIGTLGVSLSPCSVPGCLPSFDLPPGDMELGLGIHGEPGIKRSKVASADEVVKTMIDHMTNPSSQSHLPLKSGDSVVVCVNNLGALSCLEMAVVTRSAILCLESLGVVVARVMSGLFMTSLEMAGVSLTLMRADKETLRLIDAKTTAPAWPNLSSVCLSGRSYITEPLTTSKRPQDEKHSEGPLSPVMHKALEKICSTLLEKQEELNSLDRASGDGDCGNTHAQAAKAIQEWLHGHVVPGCPGQLLLVLAGLVQEKMGGSSGALYSLFLTAAAGHVTEGRSDAAAWANAMNAGTEAMKKYGGAAPGDRTMLDALCPAVDELIKLTTAPSGGHMAVLQSAVKKAASGAEATRDLKARAGRASYISPNLLSLPDPGAVAVATILKAILEVLEGQK
;
A
#
# COMPACT_ATOMS: atom_id res chain seq x y z
N MET A 1 2.84 30.55 -5.38
CA MET A 1 2.71 29.30 -4.61
C MET A 1 3.27 29.55 -3.22
N GLU A 2 2.61 29.06 -2.18
CA GLU A 2 3.16 29.08 -0.82
C GLU A 2 3.94 27.77 -0.57
N PRO A 3 4.99 27.79 0.28
CA PRO A 3 5.67 26.58 0.71
C PRO A 3 4.69 25.57 1.34
N GLN A 4 4.88 24.29 1.03
CA GLN A 4 4.07 23.23 1.65
C GLN A 4 4.34 23.17 3.15
N LYS A 5 3.28 23.21 3.96
CA LYS A 5 3.39 23.07 5.41
C LYS A 5 3.80 21.64 5.77
N LYS A 6 4.78 21.52 6.69
CA LYS A 6 5.32 20.26 7.21
C LYS A 6 5.08 20.18 8.72
N LEU A 7 5.01 18.96 9.25
CA LEU A 7 4.91 18.72 10.70
C LEU A 7 6.28 18.88 11.36
N ILE A 8 6.69 20.14 11.54
CA ILE A 8 7.95 20.55 12.17
C ILE A 8 7.72 21.81 13.00
N ASN A 9 8.56 22.07 14.00
CA ASN A 9 8.48 23.33 14.76
C ASN A 9 9.06 24.51 13.97
N ALA A 10 10.29 24.35 13.48
CA ALA A 10 10.99 25.34 12.65
C ALA A 10 11.94 24.65 11.66
N ALA A 11 12.26 25.31 10.54
CA ALA A 11 13.13 24.75 9.50
C ALA A 11 14.57 24.59 10.00
N GLU A 12 15.04 25.49 10.86
CA GLU A 12 16.41 25.56 11.35
C GLU A 12 16.72 24.44 12.37
N SER A 13 15.73 24.08 13.20
CA SER A 13 15.87 23.10 14.30
C SER A 13 15.39 21.69 13.93
N CYS A 14 14.69 21.51 12.81
CA CYS A 14 14.05 20.24 12.48
C CYS A 14 15.01 19.04 12.42
N VAL A 15 16.26 19.23 11.98
CA VAL A 15 17.27 18.17 11.96
C VAL A 15 17.67 17.77 13.38
N ASP A 16 17.91 18.74 14.27
CA ASP A 16 18.31 18.47 15.65
C ASP A 16 17.18 17.76 16.42
N GLU A 17 15.94 18.19 16.20
CA GLU A 17 14.73 17.58 16.76
C GLU A 17 14.53 16.14 16.24
N ALA A 18 14.74 15.91 14.94
CA ALA A 18 14.64 14.58 14.33
C ALA A 18 15.69 13.61 14.89
N LEU A 19 16.96 14.04 15.01
CA LEU A 19 18.02 13.24 15.60
C LEU A 19 17.73 12.92 17.08
N LEU A 20 17.24 13.91 17.84
CA LEU A 20 16.83 13.69 19.23
C LEU A 20 15.69 12.68 19.31
N GLY A 21 14.68 12.78 18.44
CA GLY A 21 13.58 11.82 18.35
C GLY A 21 14.08 10.40 18.09
N LEU A 22 14.98 10.22 17.12
CA LEU A 22 15.59 8.93 16.79
C LEU A 22 16.33 8.33 17.98
N VAL A 23 17.21 9.11 18.63
CA VAL A 23 18.01 8.64 19.78
C VAL A 23 17.13 8.31 20.98
N ARG A 24 16.06 9.09 21.21
CA ARG A 24 15.09 8.81 22.29
C ARG A 24 14.24 7.57 22.02
N ALA A 25 13.99 7.24 20.76
CA ALA A 25 13.24 6.05 20.37
C ALA A 25 14.09 4.76 20.33
N SER A 26 15.42 4.87 20.30
CA SER A 26 16.33 3.73 20.13
C SER A 26 17.38 3.66 21.24
N GLY A 27 17.23 2.71 22.17
CA GLY A 27 18.09 2.59 23.36
C GLY A 27 19.57 2.31 23.11
N GLY A 28 19.96 1.95 21.88
CA GLY A 28 21.34 1.69 21.46
C GLY A 28 22.08 2.88 20.85
N LEU A 29 21.52 4.09 20.88
CA LEU A 29 22.07 5.28 20.23
C LEU A 29 22.37 6.40 21.23
N SER A 30 23.30 7.29 20.87
CA SER A 30 23.65 8.48 21.64
C SER A 30 23.94 9.68 20.73
N LEU A 31 23.67 10.89 21.22
CA LEU A 31 24.04 12.14 20.54
C LEU A 31 25.38 12.65 21.05
N LEU A 32 26.28 13.00 20.11
CA LEU A 32 27.51 13.70 20.44
C LEU A 32 27.19 15.18 20.74
N ARG A 33 27.44 15.61 21.97
CA ARG A 33 27.15 16.97 22.41
C ARG A 33 27.83 18.01 21.50
N GLY A 34 27.06 19.00 21.05
CA GLY A 34 27.56 20.10 20.20
C GLY A 34 27.65 19.76 18.71
N HIS A 35 27.31 18.54 18.31
CA HIS A 35 27.38 18.09 16.92
C HIS A 35 26.11 17.36 16.51
N ARG A 36 25.74 17.47 15.23
CA ARG A 36 24.70 16.64 14.59
C ARG A 36 25.27 15.25 14.25
N VAL A 37 25.75 14.55 15.28
CA VAL A 37 26.38 13.24 15.17
C VAL A 37 25.67 12.28 16.11
N VAL A 38 25.23 11.17 15.55
CA VAL A 38 24.69 10.03 16.30
C VAL A 38 25.75 8.94 16.32
N LEU A 39 25.95 8.32 17.49
CA LEU A 39 26.89 7.24 17.74
C LEU A 39 26.13 6.04 18.31
N ARG A 40 26.64 4.82 18.13
CA ARG A 40 26.19 3.69 18.95
C ARG A 40 26.52 3.96 20.42
N SER A 41 25.67 3.53 21.36
CA SER A 41 25.85 3.82 22.78
C SER A 41 26.93 2.96 23.45
N ASP A 42 27.28 1.82 22.84
CA ASP A 42 28.22 0.81 23.35
C ASP A 42 29.58 0.89 22.63
N LEU A 43 30.17 2.10 22.57
CA LEU A 43 31.41 2.38 21.85
C LEU A 43 32.60 1.51 22.29
N GLU A 44 32.62 1.05 23.54
CA GLU A 44 33.63 0.14 24.07
C GLU A 44 33.72 -1.19 23.29
N ASN A 45 32.62 -1.61 22.67
CA ASN A 45 32.56 -2.82 21.84
C ASN A 45 33.27 -2.66 20.48
N LEU A 46 33.73 -1.45 20.14
CA LEU A 46 34.54 -1.17 18.95
C LEU A 46 36.04 -1.44 19.18
N LYS A 47 36.47 -1.73 20.41
CA LYS A 47 37.89 -1.92 20.72
C LYS A 47 38.53 -2.99 19.83
N GLY A 48 39.55 -2.60 19.07
CA GLY A 48 40.28 -3.47 18.14
C GLY A 48 39.56 -3.73 16.80
N LYS A 49 38.33 -3.27 16.62
CA LYS A 49 37.57 -3.36 15.36
C LYS A 49 37.65 -2.07 14.57
N VAL A 50 37.41 -2.17 13.26
CA VAL A 50 37.25 -0.99 12.40
C VAL A 50 35.88 -0.35 12.70
N ALA A 51 35.87 0.94 12.95
CA ALA A 51 34.63 1.71 13.09
C ALA A 51 34.16 2.22 11.72
N LEU A 52 32.85 2.26 11.53
CA LEU A 52 32.24 2.71 10.28
C LEU A 52 31.50 4.03 10.48
N LEU A 53 31.85 5.02 9.68
CA LEU A 53 31.24 6.35 9.70
C LEU A 53 30.64 6.66 8.33
N SER A 54 29.38 7.11 8.32
CA SER A 54 28.73 7.63 7.12
C SER A 54 27.98 8.93 7.43
N GLY A 55 27.25 9.47 6.46
CA GLY A 55 26.51 10.70 6.65
C GLY A 55 26.21 11.44 5.36
N GLY A 56 25.86 12.72 5.51
CA GLY A 56 25.51 13.63 4.43
C GLY A 56 24.43 14.61 4.84
N GLY A 57 23.78 15.23 3.85
CA GLY A 57 22.58 16.02 4.10
C GLY A 57 21.47 15.20 4.76
N SER A 58 20.67 15.88 5.59
CA SER A 58 19.45 15.30 6.19
C SER A 58 18.31 15.27 5.17
N GLY A 59 17.24 14.54 5.47
CA GLY A 59 16.09 14.38 4.57
C GLY A 59 16.08 13.07 3.77
N HIS A 60 16.93 12.12 4.16
CA HIS A 60 17.01 10.78 3.56
C HIS A 60 16.70 9.68 4.58
N GLU A 61 16.10 10.04 5.72
CA GLU A 61 15.84 9.13 6.82
C GLU A 61 15.07 7.89 6.32
N PRO A 62 15.45 6.67 6.75
CA PRO A 62 16.35 6.37 7.88
C PRO A 62 17.86 6.51 7.58
N SER A 63 18.28 6.75 6.34
CA SER A 63 19.68 7.00 6.02
C SER A 63 20.16 8.31 6.68
N HIS A 64 21.22 8.34 7.48
CA HIS A 64 22.15 7.24 7.82
C HIS A 64 22.01 6.77 9.26
N ALA A 65 21.45 7.59 10.14
CA ALA A 65 21.46 7.34 11.58
C ALA A 65 20.61 6.11 12.00
N GLY A 66 19.60 5.73 11.20
CA GLY A 66 18.84 4.50 11.41
C GLY A 66 19.65 3.21 11.18
N TYR A 67 20.84 3.33 10.57
CA TYR A 67 21.74 2.20 10.30
C TYR A 67 22.89 2.07 11.30
N ILE A 68 22.82 2.77 12.42
CA ILE A 68 23.81 2.68 13.49
C ILE A 68 23.49 1.49 14.40
N GLY A 69 24.46 0.60 14.57
CA GLY A 69 24.35 -0.59 15.41
C GLY A 69 25.46 -1.61 15.12
N ALA A 70 25.60 -2.61 15.98
CA ALA A 70 26.50 -3.73 15.74
C ALA A 70 26.19 -4.38 14.38
N GLY A 71 27.21 -4.70 13.60
CA GLY A 71 27.05 -5.25 12.24
C GLY A 71 26.62 -4.25 11.16
N MET A 72 26.56 -2.94 11.45
CA MET A 72 26.38 -1.83 10.49
C MET A 72 27.21 -0.61 10.94
N LEU A 73 26.68 0.63 10.86
CA LEU A 73 27.44 1.85 11.16
C LEU A 73 27.76 1.96 12.66
N SER A 74 28.94 2.50 12.97
CA SER A 74 29.29 2.92 14.33
C SER A 74 28.77 4.31 14.65
N ALA A 75 28.66 5.15 13.62
CA ALA A 75 28.24 6.54 13.73
C ALA A 75 27.68 7.08 12.40
N ALA A 76 26.88 8.13 12.49
CA ALA A 76 26.45 8.92 11.34
C ALA A 76 26.51 10.42 11.63
N VAL A 77 26.92 11.20 10.63
CA VAL A 77 26.98 12.67 10.68
C VAL A 77 25.89 13.25 9.79
N ALA A 78 25.05 14.11 10.35
CA ALA A 78 23.97 14.79 9.64
C ALA A 78 24.30 16.26 9.39
N GLY A 79 24.12 16.73 8.16
CA GLY A 79 24.19 18.14 7.79
C GLY A 79 22.83 18.82 7.85
N GLY A 80 22.69 19.97 7.20
CA GLY A 80 21.38 20.56 6.93
C GLY A 80 20.56 19.67 5.99
N VAL A 81 19.27 19.97 5.80
CA VAL A 81 18.45 19.25 4.82
C VAL A 81 19.07 19.42 3.43
N PHE A 82 19.42 18.30 2.80
CA PHE A 82 20.14 18.21 1.51
C PHE A 82 21.48 18.98 1.43
N ALA A 83 22.09 19.30 2.58
CA ALA A 83 23.37 19.98 2.65
C ALA A 83 24.39 19.15 3.43
N SER A 84 25.56 18.92 2.83
CA SER A 84 26.64 18.12 3.43
C SER A 84 27.06 18.63 4.82
N PRO A 85 27.39 17.75 5.78
CA PRO A 85 27.78 18.16 7.12
C PRO A 85 29.12 18.92 7.13
N PRO A 86 29.32 19.83 8.10
CA PRO A 86 30.57 20.55 8.22
C PRO A 86 31.73 19.60 8.62
N PRO A 87 32.95 19.80 8.08
CA PRO A 87 34.12 18.96 8.36
C PRO A 87 34.43 18.78 9.85
N GLY A 88 34.22 19.82 10.66
CA GLY A 88 34.46 19.76 12.11
C GLY A 88 33.61 18.72 12.84
N SER A 89 32.34 18.54 12.43
CA SER A 89 31.47 17.51 13.01
C SER A 89 31.87 16.11 12.56
N ILE A 90 32.36 15.97 11.32
CA ILE A 90 32.89 14.70 10.81
C ILE A 90 34.16 14.32 11.57
N LEU A 91 35.10 15.26 11.73
CA LEU A 91 36.32 15.06 12.49
C LEU A 91 36.02 14.68 13.95
N ALA A 92 35.06 15.36 14.60
CA ALA A 92 34.64 15.03 15.96
C ALA A 92 34.11 13.59 16.08
N ALA A 93 33.36 13.12 15.09
CA ALA A 93 32.90 11.73 15.03
C ALA A 93 34.08 10.74 14.88
N ILE A 94 35.00 11.00 13.94
CA ILE A 94 36.20 10.18 13.72
C ILE A 94 37.02 10.05 15.02
N LEU A 95 37.31 11.17 15.67
CA LEU A 95 38.09 11.20 16.91
C LEU A 95 37.37 10.51 18.06
N SER A 96 36.03 10.65 18.16
CA SER A 96 35.24 9.95 19.17
C SER A 96 35.32 8.43 19.02
N LEU A 97 35.24 7.93 17.77
CA LEU A 97 35.39 6.51 17.47
C LEU A 97 36.81 5.99 17.75
N HIS A 98 37.83 6.76 17.35
CA HIS A 98 39.22 6.43 17.62
C HIS A 98 39.52 6.35 19.13
N ASN A 99 39.08 7.35 19.89
CA ASN A 99 39.28 7.41 21.34
C ASN A 99 38.55 6.29 22.09
N ALA A 100 37.49 5.72 21.51
CA ALA A 100 36.83 4.52 22.03
C ALA A 100 37.60 3.22 21.77
N GLY A 101 38.73 3.28 21.05
CA GLY A 101 39.61 2.14 20.79
C GLY A 101 39.44 1.45 19.44
N ALA A 102 38.75 2.09 18.49
CA ALA A 102 38.66 1.58 17.12
C ALA A 102 40.06 1.47 16.49
N SER A 103 40.34 0.35 15.80
CA SER A 103 41.64 0.10 15.15
C SER A 103 41.84 0.90 13.86
N GLY A 104 40.76 1.50 13.34
CA GLY A 104 40.73 2.44 12.23
C GLY A 104 39.29 2.88 11.97
N VAL A 105 39.11 3.91 11.13
CA VAL A 105 37.78 4.42 10.76
C VAL A 105 37.61 4.38 9.24
N LEU A 106 36.59 3.69 8.76
CA LEU A 106 36.17 3.70 7.37
C LEU A 106 35.07 4.73 7.15
N LEU A 107 35.31 5.70 6.28
CA LEU A 107 34.32 6.66 5.81
C LEU A 107 33.58 6.09 4.60
N ILE A 108 32.27 5.88 4.71
CA ILE A 108 31.40 5.45 3.60
C ILE A 108 30.66 6.68 3.10
N VAL A 109 31.03 7.19 1.93
CA VAL A 109 30.63 8.54 1.46
C VAL A 109 29.90 8.42 0.13
N LYS A 110 28.69 8.99 0.05
CA LYS A 110 27.93 9.08 -1.21
C LYS A 110 28.65 10.02 -2.17
N ASN A 111 28.67 9.71 -3.47
CA ASN A 111 29.38 10.54 -4.45
C ASN A 111 28.64 11.84 -4.80
N TYR A 112 28.70 12.79 -3.86
CA TYR A 112 28.31 14.17 -4.01
C TYR A 112 29.51 15.07 -3.70
N THR A 113 29.69 16.15 -4.47
CA THR A 113 30.87 17.02 -4.34
C THR A 113 31.05 17.56 -2.93
N GLY A 114 29.97 18.04 -2.30
CA GLY A 114 30.00 18.54 -0.92
C GLY A 114 30.45 17.45 0.06
N ASP A 115 29.87 16.26 -0.03
CA ASP A 115 30.21 15.11 0.81
C ASP A 115 31.69 14.71 0.63
N ARG A 116 32.16 14.59 -0.61
CA ARG A 116 33.56 14.24 -0.90
C ARG A 116 34.56 15.24 -0.33
N LEU A 117 34.30 16.53 -0.49
CA LEU A 117 35.20 17.57 0.00
C LEU A 117 35.21 17.62 1.54
N ASN A 118 34.03 17.59 2.17
CA ASN A 118 33.94 17.73 3.62
C ASN A 118 34.46 16.50 4.36
N PHE A 119 34.11 15.29 3.91
CA PHE A 119 34.65 14.06 4.49
C PHE A 119 36.14 13.89 4.18
N GLY A 120 36.59 14.25 2.98
CA GLY A 120 38.00 14.21 2.61
C GLY A 120 38.86 15.12 3.49
N LEU A 121 38.41 16.36 3.72
CA LEU A 121 39.11 17.29 4.61
C LEU A 121 39.17 16.76 6.06
N ALA A 122 38.08 16.21 6.58
CA ALA A 122 38.06 15.60 7.91
C ALA A 122 38.99 14.37 8.00
N ALA A 123 39.07 13.56 6.95
CA ALA A 123 39.97 12.42 6.88
C ALA A 123 41.45 12.85 6.95
N GLU A 124 41.85 13.85 6.17
CA GLU A 124 43.21 14.40 6.21
C GLU A 124 43.54 15.01 7.59
N GLN A 125 42.59 15.75 8.18
CA GLN A 125 42.75 16.30 9.53
C GLN A 125 42.92 15.20 10.59
N ALA A 126 42.19 14.09 10.48
CA ALA A 126 42.31 12.96 11.39
C ALA A 126 43.63 12.19 11.19
N ARG A 127 44.07 11.99 9.94
CA ARG A 127 45.37 11.38 9.61
C ARG A 127 46.53 12.18 10.18
N ASN A 128 46.46 13.52 10.13
CA ASN A 128 47.43 14.42 10.77
C ASN A 128 47.48 14.27 12.30
N GLN A 129 46.43 13.71 12.91
CA GLN A 129 46.39 13.37 14.34
C GLN A 129 46.74 11.90 14.62
N GLY A 130 47.25 11.17 13.63
CA GLY A 130 47.69 9.78 13.78
C GLY A 130 46.57 8.74 13.69
N VAL A 131 45.34 9.14 13.30
CA VAL A 131 44.22 8.20 13.16
C VAL A 131 44.30 7.48 11.82
N ALA A 132 44.22 6.15 11.84
CA ALA A 132 44.07 5.35 10.63
C ALA A 132 42.65 5.55 10.05
N VAL A 133 42.56 6.27 8.93
CA VAL A 133 41.30 6.58 8.25
C VAL A 133 41.40 6.23 6.77
N ASP A 134 40.39 5.59 6.23
CA ASP A 134 40.22 5.37 4.79
C ASP A 134 38.80 5.73 4.34
N MET A 135 38.59 5.90 3.04
CA MET A 135 37.34 6.39 2.49
C MET A 135 36.93 5.61 1.25
N VAL A 136 35.70 5.10 1.26
CA VAL A 136 35.05 4.47 0.11
C VAL A 136 33.95 5.40 -0.41
N ILE A 137 34.03 5.71 -1.69
CA ILE A 137 33.03 6.50 -2.40
C ILE A 137 32.01 5.58 -3.05
N VAL A 138 30.74 5.74 -2.69
CA VAL A 138 29.61 5.00 -3.25
C VAL A 138 29.02 5.80 -4.41
N ALA A 139 29.04 5.21 -5.61
CA ALA A 139 28.73 5.87 -6.88
C ALA A 139 28.01 4.88 -7.83
N GLU A 140 26.85 4.39 -7.41
CA GLU A 140 26.15 3.27 -8.04
C GLU A 140 24.92 3.67 -8.88
N ASP A 141 24.60 4.95 -8.99
CA ASP A 141 23.52 5.43 -9.85
C ASP A 141 23.76 5.13 -11.34
N CYS A 142 22.78 4.55 -12.01
CA CYS A 142 22.82 4.11 -13.41
C CYS A 142 22.06 5.06 -14.36
N ALA A 143 21.62 6.24 -13.90
CA ALA A 143 20.82 7.15 -14.73
C ALA A 143 21.57 7.64 -15.98
N PHE A 144 22.81 8.12 -15.84
CA PHE A 144 23.50 8.81 -16.94
C PHE A 144 24.43 7.89 -17.73
N ASP A 145 24.14 7.71 -19.03
CA ASP A 145 24.94 6.84 -19.91
C ASP A 145 26.42 7.21 -20.01
N GLN A 146 26.73 8.50 -19.91
CA GLN A 146 28.09 9.02 -19.84
C GLN A 146 28.18 9.96 -18.65
N PRO A 147 28.62 9.46 -17.48
CA PRO A 147 28.76 10.30 -16.30
C PRO A 147 29.72 11.46 -16.54
N SER A 148 29.39 12.63 -15.99
CA SER A 148 30.28 13.79 -16.03
C SER A 148 31.55 13.57 -15.19
N LYS A 149 32.44 14.57 -15.13
CA LYS A 149 33.63 14.54 -14.26
C LYS A 149 33.30 14.31 -12.77
N ALA A 150 32.10 14.65 -12.33
CA ALA A 150 31.64 14.37 -10.96
C ALA A 150 31.42 12.86 -10.72
N GLY A 151 31.23 12.07 -11.77
CA GLY A 151 30.93 10.64 -11.72
C GLY A 151 29.44 10.36 -11.50
N ARG A 152 29.14 9.10 -11.15
CA ARG A 152 27.78 8.60 -10.83
C ARG A 152 27.37 9.04 -9.42
N ARG A 153 26.11 9.38 -9.19
CA ARG A 153 25.62 9.71 -7.83
C ARG A 153 25.67 8.48 -6.91
N GLY A 154 25.77 8.71 -5.60
CA GLY A 154 25.61 7.67 -4.57
C GLY A 154 24.21 7.66 -4.02
N LEU A 155 23.47 6.55 -4.16
CA LEU A 155 22.05 6.44 -3.80
C LEU A 155 21.84 5.29 -2.80
N CYS A 156 20.72 4.57 -2.91
CA CYS A 156 20.28 3.55 -1.95
C CYS A 156 21.23 2.34 -1.85
N GLY A 157 22.09 2.09 -2.83
CA GLY A 157 23.12 1.05 -2.75
C GLY A 157 24.16 1.30 -1.65
N THR A 158 24.26 2.54 -1.16
CA THR A 158 25.04 2.89 0.04
C THR A 158 24.63 2.05 1.26
N VAL A 159 23.34 1.73 1.40
CA VAL A 159 22.80 0.93 2.51
C VAL A 159 23.34 -0.51 2.48
N PHE A 160 23.56 -1.09 1.28
CA PHE A 160 24.24 -2.37 1.16
C PHE A 160 25.69 -2.28 1.63
N ILE A 161 26.39 -1.20 1.31
CA ILE A 161 27.78 -1.03 1.74
C ILE A 161 27.88 -0.87 3.26
N HIS A 162 26.96 -0.16 3.90
CA HIS A 162 26.89 -0.13 5.36
C HIS A 162 26.77 -1.53 5.95
N LYS A 163 25.89 -2.37 5.36
CA LYS A 163 25.63 -3.71 5.84
C LYS A 163 26.83 -4.63 5.69
N LEU A 164 27.41 -4.67 4.49
CA LEU A 164 28.51 -5.56 4.16
C LEU A 164 29.79 -5.16 4.91
N ALA A 165 30.11 -3.86 4.95
CA ALA A 165 31.24 -3.35 5.72
C ALA A 165 31.06 -3.65 7.21
N GLY A 166 29.84 -3.48 7.73
CA GLY A 166 29.52 -3.73 9.13
C GLY A 166 29.72 -5.18 9.53
N ALA A 167 29.26 -6.12 8.70
CA ALA A 167 29.50 -7.54 8.91
C ALA A 167 31.00 -7.89 8.89
N LEU A 168 31.77 -7.36 7.93
CA LEU A 168 33.23 -7.56 7.88
C LEU A 168 33.96 -6.95 9.08
N ALA A 169 33.51 -5.79 9.57
CA ALA A 169 34.06 -5.16 10.76
C ALA A 169 33.79 -5.99 12.03
N GLU A 170 32.61 -6.58 12.16
CA GLU A 170 32.29 -7.50 13.28
C GLU A 170 33.09 -8.80 13.19
N GLU A 171 33.45 -9.26 11.99
CA GLU A 171 34.36 -10.39 11.76
C GLU A 171 35.83 -10.06 12.08
N GLY A 172 36.13 -8.80 12.42
CA GLY A 172 37.48 -8.37 12.77
C GLY A 172 38.41 -8.15 11.58
N CYS A 173 37.87 -8.00 10.37
CA CYS A 173 38.68 -7.65 9.19
C CYS A 173 39.38 -6.30 9.38
N SER A 174 40.60 -6.19 8.86
CA SER A 174 41.36 -4.93 8.86
C SER A 174 40.73 -3.89 7.93
N LEU A 175 41.02 -2.61 8.17
CA LEU A 175 40.53 -1.49 7.36
C LEU A 175 40.79 -1.70 5.85
N ALA A 176 42.01 -2.11 5.49
CA ALA A 176 42.39 -2.36 4.10
C ALA A 176 41.60 -3.52 3.46
N GLN A 177 41.36 -4.60 4.21
CA GLN A 177 40.54 -5.74 3.74
C GLN A 177 39.10 -5.31 3.49
N ILE A 178 38.50 -4.54 4.41
CA ILE A 178 37.14 -4.04 4.25
C ILE A 178 37.05 -3.14 3.02
N VAL A 179 37.94 -2.15 2.89
CA VAL A 179 38.00 -1.23 1.73
C VAL A 179 38.11 -2.00 0.42
N SER A 180 39.05 -2.93 0.33
CA SER A 180 39.25 -3.76 -0.87
C SER A 180 37.98 -4.55 -1.22
N LYS A 181 37.37 -5.20 -0.24
CA LYS A 181 36.19 -6.04 -0.45
C LYS A 181 34.97 -5.25 -0.90
N VAL A 182 34.65 -4.16 -0.20
CA VAL A 182 33.46 -3.36 -0.52
C VAL A 182 33.62 -2.61 -1.85
N THR A 183 34.85 -2.19 -2.19
CA THR A 183 35.14 -1.56 -3.49
C THR A 183 34.91 -2.53 -4.65
N GLU A 184 35.24 -3.81 -4.47
CA GLU A 184 34.95 -4.82 -5.48
C GLU A 184 33.44 -5.09 -5.59
N ILE A 185 32.75 -5.26 -4.45
CA ILE A 185 31.30 -5.51 -4.44
C ILE A 185 30.52 -4.34 -5.05
N LEU A 186 30.95 -3.10 -4.83
CA LEU A 186 30.34 -1.89 -5.41
C LEU A 186 30.20 -1.94 -6.94
N LYS A 187 31.11 -2.64 -7.65
CA LYS A 187 31.03 -2.81 -9.11
C LYS A 187 29.82 -3.63 -9.56
N GLY A 188 29.30 -4.48 -8.66
CA GLY A 188 28.10 -5.28 -8.86
C GLY A 188 26.82 -4.63 -8.32
N ILE A 189 26.82 -3.33 -8.04
CA ILE A 189 25.64 -2.59 -7.56
C ILE A 189 25.22 -1.55 -8.60
N GLY A 190 23.91 -1.51 -8.88
CA GLY A 190 23.29 -0.48 -9.72
C GLY A 190 22.00 0.01 -9.09
N THR A 191 21.75 1.32 -9.17
CA THR A 191 20.50 1.94 -8.72
C THR A 191 19.91 2.81 -9.82
N LEU A 192 18.59 2.77 -9.99
CA LEU A 192 17.87 3.75 -10.80
C LEU A 192 16.56 4.14 -10.11
N GLY A 193 16.21 5.42 -10.17
CA GLY A 193 14.99 5.98 -9.56
C GLY A 193 13.97 6.47 -10.58
N VAL A 194 12.71 6.55 -10.17
CA VAL A 194 11.64 7.26 -10.86
C VAL A 194 10.82 8.06 -9.84
N SER A 195 10.42 9.27 -10.21
CA SER A 195 9.62 10.17 -9.35
C SER A 195 8.32 10.54 -10.03
N LEU A 196 7.25 10.64 -9.25
CA LEU A 196 5.89 11.06 -9.63
C LEU A 196 5.57 12.47 -9.09
N SER A 197 6.33 12.94 -8.10
CA SER A 197 6.23 14.31 -7.59
C SER A 197 7.59 14.79 -7.08
N PRO A 198 7.82 16.11 -7.00
CA PRO A 198 8.94 16.67 -6.26
C PRO A 198 8.78 16.49 -4.75
N CYS A 199 9.84 16.79 -4.03
CA CYS A 199 9.82 17.07 -2.59
C CYS A 199 10.06 18.56 -2.34
N SER A 200 9.81 19.03 -1.13
CA SER A 200 10.10 20.39 -0.70
C SER A 200 11.08 20.38 0.47
N VAL A 201 12.17 21.15 0.40
CA VAL A 201 12.98 21.44 1.58
C VAL A 201 12.13 22.27 2.56
N PRO A 202 12.16 22.03 3.88
CA PRO A 202 11.42 22.83 4.85
C PRO A 202 11.57 24.36 4.65
N GLY A 203 10.44 25.05 4.48
CA GLY A 203 10.42 26.50 4.24
C GLY A 203 10.63 26.92 2.78
N CYS A 204 10.86 25.98 1.85
CA CYS A 204 11.07 26.24 0.43
C CYS A 204 9.87 25.79 -0.43
N LEU A 205 9.83 26.28 -1.66
CA LEU A 205 8.97 25.75 -2.72
C LEU A 205 9.45 24.35 -3.17
N PRO A 206 8.64 23.59 -3.92
CA PRO A 206 9.06 22.30 -4.49
C PRO A 206 10.39 22.39 -5.25
N SER A 207 11.22 21.36 -5.16
CA SER A 207 12.58 21.33 -5.70
C SER A 207 12.64 21.41 -7.24
N PHE A 208 11.58 20.96 -7.92
CA PHE A 208 11.39 21.08 -9.36
C PHE A 208 9.88 21.04 -9.68
N ASP A 209 9.53 21.36 -10.92
CA ASP A 209 8.16 21.24 -11.43
C ASP A 209 7.98 19.91 -12.20
N LEU A 210 6.94 19.17 -11.83
CA LEU A 210 6.51 17.93 -12.48
C LEU A 210 4.96 17.89 -12.48
N PRO A 211 4.31 18.06 -13.64
CA PRO A 211 2.86 18.09 -13.73
C PRO A 211 2.19 16.78 -13.26
N PRO A 212 0.96 16.83 -12.71
CA PRO A 212 0.21 15.64 -12.38
C PRO A 212 0.06 14.68 -13.57
N GLY A 213 0.33 13.40 -13.34
CA GLY A 213 0.31 12.36 -14.36
C GLY A 213 1.60 12.23 -15.18
N ASP A 214 2.61 13.05 -14.90
CA ASP A 214 3.97 12.87 -15.41
C ASP A 214 4.85 12.12 -14.40
N MET A 215 5.90 11.49 -14.90
CA MET A 215 6.98 10.88 -14.15
C MET A 215 8.33 11.32 -14.71
N GLU A 216 9.36 11.30 -13.85
CA GLU A 216 10.74 11.58 -14.24
C GLU A 216 11.67 10.43 -13.85
N LEU A 217 12.34 9.86 -14.85
CA LEU A 217 13.29 8.75 -14.71
C LEU A 217 14.68 9.30 -14.38
N GLY A 218 15.39 8.63 -13.47
CA GLY A 218 16.77 8.94 -13.11
C GLY A 218 16.93 10.17 -12.22
N LEU A 219 15.89 10.58 -11.50
CA LEU A 219 15.93 11.73 -10.60
C LEU A 219 16.80 11.43 -9.36
N GLY A 220 17.54 12.43 -8.88
CA GLY A 220 18.44 12.28 -7.73
C GLY A 220 17.73 12.46 -6.38
N ILE A 221 18.35 12.00 -5.30
CA ILE A 221 17.76 12.06 -3.96
C ILE A 221 17.64 13.48 -3.38
N HIS A 222 18.20 14.52 -4.01
CA HIS A 222 18.02 15.92 -3.59
C HIS A 222 17.13 16.71 -4.56
N GLY A 223 16.42 16.05 -5.47
CA GLY A 223 15.62 16.72 -6.50
C GLY A 223 16.39 17.11 -7.75
N GLU A 224 17.61 16.58 -7.94
CA GLU A 224 18.40 16.88 -9.13
C GLU A 224 17.76 16.27 -10.38
N PRO A 225 17.72 16.99 -11.53
CA PRO A 225 17.08 16.53 -12.75
C PRO A 225 17.49 15.12 -13.15
N GLY A 226 16.51 14.36 -13.63
CA GLY A 226 16.71 13.06 -14.23
C GLY A 226 17.08 13.15 -15.71
N ILE A 227 16.89 12.02 -16.40
CA ILE A 227 17.26 11.87 -17.81
C ILE A 227 16.08 11.96 -18.77
N LYS A 228 14.86 11.70 -18.28
CA LYS A 228 13.68 11.64 -19.14
C LYS A 228 12.40 11.88 -18.35
N ARG A 229 11.55 12.79 -18.87
CA ARG A 229 10.17 12.98 -18.44
C ARG A 229 9.21 12.29 -19.40
N SER A 230 8.16 11.69 -18.87
CA SER A 230 7.10 11.06 -19.66
C SER A 230 5.81 10.97 -18.85
N LYS A 231 4.70 10.59 -19.49
CA LYS A 231 3.49 10.21 -18.75
C LYS A 231 3.74 8.97 -17.89
N VAL A 232 3.05 8.90 -16.75
CA VAL A 232 3.06 7.70 -15.90
C VAL A 232 2.51 6.52 -16.70
N ALA A 233 3.30 5.46 -16.79
CA ALA A 233 2.93 4.18 -17.41
C ALA A 233 2.53 3.16 -16.33
N SER A 234 2.17 1.93 -16.73
CA SER A 234 1.91 0.87 -15.75
C SER A 234 3.17 0.51 -14.96
N ALA A 235 3.01 0.00 -13.73
CA ALA A 235 4.16 -0.38 -12.90
C ALA A 235 5.07 -1.42 -13.57
N ASP A 236 4.49 -2.37 -14.32
CA ASP A 236 5.25 -3.38 -15.08
C ASP A 236 6.12 -2.72 -16.17
N GLU A 237 5.59 -1.74 -16.90
CA GLU A 237 6.35 -1.00 -17.94
C GLU A 237 7.44 -0.10 -17.35
N VAL A 238 7.13 0.60 -16.25
CA VAL A 238 8.09 1.48 -15.57
C VAL A 238 9.27 0.67 -15.03
N VAL A 239 8.99 -0.43 -14.33
CA VAL A 239 10.03 -1.32 -13.78
C VAL A 239 10.87 -1.94 -14.88
N LYS A 240 10.25 -2.42 -15.96
CA LYS A 240 10.99 -2.93 -17.13
C LYS A 240 11.93 -1.86 -17.70
N THR A 241 11.42 -0.63 -17.88
CA THR A 241 12.23 0.50 -18.36
C THR A 241 13.43 0.76 -17.43
N MET A 242 13.22 0.69 -16.12
CA MET A 242 14.29 0.92 -15.15
C MET A 242 15.38 -0.17 -15.23
N ILE A 243 14.98 -1.45 -15.29
CA ILE A 243 15.91 -2.58 -15.36
C ILE A 243 16.64 -2.61 -16.71
N ASP A 244 15.94 -2.40 -17.83
CA ASP A 244 16.55 -2.33 -19.16
C ASP A 244 17.59 -1.21 -19.23
N HIS A 245 17.25 -0.02 -18.74
CA HIS A 245 18.18 1.12 -18.71
C HIS A 245 19.41 0.83 -17.85
N MET A 246 19.19 0.35 -16.63
CA MET A 246 20.25 0.05 -15.67
C MET A 246 21.22 -1.03 -16.18
N THR A 247 20.75 -1.97 -16.99
CA THR A 247 21.53 -3.11 -17.49
C THR A 247 22.02 -2.95 -18.92
N ASN A 248 21.73 -1.81 -19.57
CA ASN A 248 22.07 -1.59 -20.98
C ASN A 248 23.60 -1.53 -21.19
N PRO A 249 24.22 -2.50 -21.89
CA PRO A 249 25.68 -2.56 -22.05
C PRO A 249 26.27 -1.40 -22.86
N SER A 250 25.45 -0.62 -23.58
CA SER A 250 25.90 0.61 -24.26
C SER A 250 26.12 1.79 -23.30
N SER A 251 25.62 1.71 -22.06
CA SER A 251 25.77 2.73 -21.02
C SER A 251 27.07 2.53 -20.26
N GLN A 252 27.85 3.59 -19.99
CA GLN A 252 29.07 3.47 -19.16
C GLN A 252 28.76 3.27 -17.67
N SER A 253 27.53 3.56 -17.25
CA SER A 253 27.05 3.38 -15.88
C SER A 253 26.30 2.05 -15.67
N HIS A 254 26.27 1.16 -16.65
CA HIS A 254 25.46 -0.05 -16.57
C HIS A 254 25.91 -0.99 -15.45
N LEU A 255 24.94 -1.69 -14.87
CA LEU A 255 25.15 -2.86 -14.05
C LEU A 255 25.28 -4.08 -14.98
N PRO A 256 26.45 -4.75 -15.04
CA PRO A 256 26.58 -5.98 -15.81
C PRO A 256 25.72 -7.08 -15.18
N LEU A 257 24.65 -7.48 -15.88
CA LEU A 257 23.71 -8.51 -15.44
C LEU A 257 23.42 -9.46 -16.60
N LYS A 258 23.36 -10.77 -16.30
CA LYS A 258 23.09 -11.82 -17.31
C LYS A 258 22.19 -12.91 -16.73
N SER A 259 21.57 -13.69 -17.60
CA SER A 259 20.80 -14.87 -17.20
C SER A 259 21.66 -15.83 -16.36
N GLY A 260 21.09 -16.36 -15.29
CA GLY A 260 21.77 -17.21 -14.30
C GLY A 260 22.50 -16.45 -13.18
N ASP A 261 22.68 -15.13 -13.29
CA ASP A 261 23.17 -14.33 -12.17
C ASP A 261 22.13 -14.32 -11.03
N SER A 262 22.62 -14.17 -9.80
CA SER A 262 21.78 -14.00 -8.62
C SER A 262 21.89 -12.57 -8.09
N VAL A 263 20.80 -12.03 -7.54
CA VAL A 263 20.77 -10.65 -7.01
C VAL A 263 20.03 -10.54 -5.67
N VAL A 264 20.44 -9.56 -4.89
CA VAL A 264 19.64 -8.94 -3.83
C VAL A 264 18.97 -7.70 -4.41
N VAL A 265 17.65 -7.60 -4.27
CA VAL A 265 16.85 -6.48 -4.78
C VAL A 265 16.41 -5.58 -3.63
N CYS A 266 16.60 -4.28 -3.78
CA CYS A 266 16.01 -3.27 -2.92
C CYS A 266 15.01 -2.41 -3.71
N VAL A 267 13.75 -2.44 -3.29
CA VAL A 267 12.68 -1.58 -3.77
C VAL A 267 12.49 -0.48 -2.73
N ASN A 268 13.15 0.65 -2.95
CA ASN A 268 13.21 1.75 -2.00
C ASN A 268 12.18 2.83 -2.34
N ASN A 269 11.30 3.12 -1.40
CA ASN A 269 10.34 4.23 -1.46
C ASN A 269 11.10 5.54 -1.20
N LEU A 270 10.92 6.53 -2.08
CA LEU A 270 11.55 7.84 -1.95
C LEU A 270 10.82 8.74 -0.94
N GLY A 271 9.66 8.34 -0.42
CA GLY A 271 8.98 9.04 0.65
C GLY A 271 7.49 8.74 0.72
N ALA A 272 6.76 9.07 -0.35
CA ALA A 272 5.30 9.22 -0.29
C ALA A 272 4.48 8.14 -1.04
N LEU A 273 5.09 7.06 -1.55
CA LEU A 273 4.29 5.96 -2.13
C LEU A 273 3.59 5.15 -1.04
N SER A 274 2.37 4.68 -1.31
CA SER A 274 1.61 3.81 -0.42
C SER A 274 2.19 2.39 -0.35
N CYS A 275 1.88 1.66 0.73
CA CYS A 275 2.25 0.25 0.84
C CYS A 275 1.67 -0.61 -0.30
N LEU A 276 0.49 -0.23 -0.82
CA LEU A 276 -0.15 -0.90 -1.96
C LEU A 276 0.72 -0.74 -3.21
N GLU A 277 1.12 0.48 -3.54
CA GLU A 277 2.00 0.76 -4.69
C GLU A 277 3.34 0.04 -4.56
N MET A 278 3.94 0.07 -3.36
CA MET A 278 5.20 -0.64 -3.10
C MET A 278 5.08 -2.15 -3.32
N ALA A 279 3.96 -2.78 -2.93
CA ALA A 279 3.72 -4.19 -3.19
C ALA A 279 3.59 -4.49 -4.70
N VAL A 280 2.91 -3.63 -5.45
CA VAL A 280 2.78 -3.74 -6.91
C VAL A 280 4.16 -3.64 -7.59
N VAL A 281 4.94 -2.61 -7.27
CA VAL A 281 6.30 -2.43 -7.86
C VAL A 281 7.23 -3.58 -7.47
N THR A 282 7.13 -4.08 -6.24
CA THR A 282 7.93 -5.24 -5.79
C THR A 282 7.60 -6.49 -6.58
N ARG A 283 6.32 -6.78 -6.82
CA ARG A 283 5.89 -7.86 -7.72
C ARG A 283 6.49 -7.67 -9.11
N SER A 284 6.33 -6.48 -9.69
CA SER A 284 6.84 -6.17 -11.04
C SER A 284 8.34 -6.38 -11.15
N ALA A 285 9.13 -5.96 -10.15
CA ALA A 285 10.58 -6.12 -10.15
C ALA A 285 11.01 -7.59 -10.10
N ILE A 286 10.38 -8.39 -9.25
CA ILE A 286 10.66 -9.83 -9.14
C ILE A 286 10.35 -10.54 -10.47
N LEU A 287 9.13 -10.35 -10.99
CA LEU A 287 8.71 -11.01 -12.23
C LEU A 287 9.55 -10.58 -13.44
N CYS A 288 9.93 -9.30 -13.51
CA CYS A 288 10.80 -8.81 -14.58
C CYS A 288 12.18 -9.48 -14.53
N LEU A 289 12.83 -9.52 -13.37
CA LEU A 289 14.13 -10.19 -13.22
C LEU A 289 14.05 -11.69 -13.51
N GLU A 290 13.01 -12.37 -13.04
CA GLU A 290 12.79 -13.80 -13.32
C GLU A 290 12.57 -14.08 -14.81
N SER A 291 11.88 -13.17 -15.53
CA SER A 291 11.72 -13.28 -16.98
C SER A 291 13.03 -13.13 -17.76
N LEU A 292 14.03 -12.45 -17.18
CA LEU A 292 15.39 -12.36 -17.72
C LEU A 292 16.27 -13.56 -17.30
N GLY A 293 15.71 -14.52 -16.55
CA GLY A 293 16.42 -15.67 -15.99
C GLY A 293 17.39 -15.30 -14.87
N VAL A 294 17.19 -14.16 -14.20
CA VAL A 294 17.97 -13.74 -13.03
C VAL A 294 17.33 -14.29 -11.75
N VAL A 295 18.14 -14.81 -10.84
CA VAL A 295 17.68 -15.41 -9.58
C VAL A 295 17.58 -14.33 -8.51
N VAL A 296 16.36 -14.07 -8.01
CA VAL A 296 16.12 -13.15 -6.90
C VAL A 296 16.36 -13.89 -5.58
N ALA A 297 17.56 -13.73 -5.01
CA ALA A 297 17.96 -14.40 -3.78
C ALA A 297 17.37 -13.74 -2.52
N ARG A 298 17.30 -12.42 -2.49
CA ARG A 298 16.74 -11.64 -1.38
C ARG A 298 15.99 -10.43 -1.93
N VAL A 299 14.96 -10.00 -1.22
CA VAL A 299 14.24 -8.75 -1.51
C VAL A 299 14.05 -7.97 -0.23
N MET A 300 14.31 -6.67 -0.31
CA MET A 300 13.89 -5.68 0.67
C MET A 300 13.00 -4.65 -0.01
N SER A 301 11.88 -4.29 0.63
CA SER A 301 10.91 -3.33 0.11
C SER A 301 10.43 -2.44 1.23
N GLY A 302 10.58 -1.11 1.07
CA GLY A 302 10.31 -0.16 2.15
C GLY A 302 11.06 1.16 1.98
N LEU A 303 11.20 1.90 3.09
CA LEU A 303 11.91 3.18 3.16
C LEU A 303 13.34 2.93 3.66
N PHE A 304 14.35 3.17 2.81
CA PHE A 304 15.76 2.94 3.16
C PHE A 304 16.62 4.18 2.95
N MET A 305 16.41 4.89 1.85
CA MET A 305 17.02 6.18 1.56
C MET A 305 15.99 7.05 0.87
N THR A 306 15.32 7.90 1.64
CA THR A 306 14.23 8.75 1.14
C THR A 306 14.76 10.02 0.47
N SER A 307 13.85 10.81 -0.06
CA SER A 307 14.02 12.20 -0.48
C SER A 307 12.83 12.98 0.09
N LEU A 308 12.79 13.09 1.42
CA LEU A 308 11.66 13.65 2.17
C LEU A 308 10.31 13.00 1.75
N GLU A 309 9.35 13.80 1.28
CA GLU A 309 8.03 13.38 0.80
C GLU A 309 7.95 13.12 -0.71
N MET A 310 9.08 12.95 -1.40
CA MET A 310 9.08 12.63 -2.83
C MET A 310 8.25 11.37 -3.10
N ALA A 311 7.18 11.48 -3.88
CA ALA A 311 6.45 10.32 -4.36
C ALA A 311 7.29 9.68 -5.47
N GLY A 312 7.85 8.51 -5.22
CA GLY A 312 8.69 7.81 -6.17
C GLY A 312 9.33 6.56 -5.60
N VAL A 313 10.02 5.82 -6.46
CA VAL A 313 10.68 4.56 -6.11
C VAL A 313 12.04 4.48 -6.77
N SER A 314 13.02 3.91 -6.08
CA SER A 314 14.28 3.48 -6.69
C SER A 314 14.45 1.97 -6.56
N LEU A 315 14.93 1.36 -7.64
CA LEU A 315 15.35 -0.03 -7.67
C LEU A 315 16.86 -0.07 -7.55
N THR A 316 17.36 -0.79 -6.55
CA THR A 316 18.78 -1.13 -6.44
C THR A 316 18.95 -2.64 -6.57
N LEU A 317 19.85 -3.05 -7.45
CA LEU A 317 20.27 -4.45 -7.61
C LEU A 317 21.71 -4.59 -7.13
N MET A 318 21.98 -5.58 -6.30
CA MET A 318 23.33 -6.01 -5.95
C MET A 318 23.52 -7.46 -6.40
N ARG A 319 24.50 -7.70 -7.26
CA ARG A 319 24.91 -9.06 -7.65
C ARG A 319 25.31 -9.85 -6.40
N ALA A 320 24.82 -11.07 -6.33
CA ALA A 320 24.92 -11.92 -5.17
C ALA A 320 25.67 -13.21 -5.49
N ASP A 321 26.52 -13.58 -4.57
CA ASP A 321 27.22 -14.85 -4.45
C ASP A 321 27.10 -15.36 -3.02
N LYS A 322 27.72 -16.51 -2.70
CA LYS A 322 27.63 -17.09 -1.36
C LYS A 322 28.17 -16.16 -0.27
N GLU A 323 29.18 -15.36 -0.58
CA GLU A 323 29.83 -14.51 0.42
C GLU A 323 29.03 -13.25 0.70
N THR A 324 28.57 -12.56 -0.35
CA THR A 324 27.68 -11.40 -0.22
C THR A 324 26.36 -11.76 0.45
N LEU A 325 25.78 -12.94 0.17
CA LEU A 325 24.60 -13.43 0.88
C LEU A 325 24.88 -13.73 2.36
N ARG A 326 26.05 -14.29 2.69
CA ARG A 326 26.45 -14.49 4.10
C ARG A 326 26.55 -13.15 4.84
N LEU A 327 27.13 -12.13 4.20
CA LEU A 327 27.29 -10.80 4.80
C LEU A 327 25.94 -10.05 4.90
N ILE A 328 25.04 -10.18 3.91
CA ILE A 328 23.70 -9.55 3.97
C ILE A 328 22.84 -10.17 5.07
N ASP A 329 22.94 -11.49 5.26
CA ASP A 329 22.18 -12.26 6.25
C ASP A 329 22.79 -12.17 7.67
N ALA A 330 23.99 -11.58 7.83
CA ALA A 330 24.61 -11.39 9.14
C ALA A 330 23.69 -10.57 10.05
N LYS A 331 23.72 -10.82 11.37
CA LYS A 331 22.87 -10.08 12.31
C LYS A 331 23.30 -8.62 12.44
N THR A 332 22.36 -7.74 12.79
CA THR A 332 22.66 -6.35 13.17
C THR A 332 21.66 -5.86 14.20
N THR A 333 22.07 -4.87 15.00
CA THR A 333 21.20 -4.15 15.94
C THR A 333 20.71 -2.80 15.39
N ALA A 334 21.02 -2.47 14.13
CA ALA A 334 20.60 -1.23 13.51
C ALA A 334 19.05 -1.14 13.43
N PRO A 335 18.42 -0.09 13.97
CA PRO A 335 16.97 -0.04 14.14
C PRO A 335 16.18 0.01 12.82
N ALA A 336 16.79 0.50 11.74
CA ALA A 336 16.15 0.60 10.43
C ALA A 336 16.50 -0.55 9.48
N TRP A 337 17.32 -1.53 9.90
CA TRP A 337 17.58 -2.70 9.07
C TRP A 337 16.37 -3.65 9.11
N PRO A 338 15.78 -4.01 7.95
CA PRO A 338 14.61 -4.89 7.93
C PRO A 338 14.98 -6.31 8.37
N ASN A 339 14.02 -7.01 8.98
CA ASN A 339 14.14 -8.45 9.23
C ASN A 339 13.99 -9.21 7.91
N LEU A 340 15.10 -9.36 7.16
CA LEU A 340 15.11 -10.05 5.88
C LEU A 340 15.00 -11.57 6.07
N SER A 341 14.19 -12.19 5.22
CA SER A 341 14.17 -13.65 5.07
C SER A 341 15.44 -14.11 4.36
N SER A 342 16.08 -15.16 4.89
CA SER A 342 17.24 -15.82 4.25
C SER A 342 16.82 -16.86 3.19
N VAL A 343 15.55 -16.88 2.78
CA VAL A 343 15.01 -17.79 1.77
C VAL A 343 15.13 -17.18 0.39
N CYS A 344 15.55 -17.98 -0.60
CA CYS A 344 15.54 -17.59 -2.01
C CYS A 344 14.09 -17.42 -2.51
N LEU A 345 13.80 -16.32 -3.20
CA LEU A 345 12.45 -16.02 -3.68
C LEU A 345 12.15 -16.74 -4.98
N SER A 346 13.10 -16.77 -5.90
CA SER A 346 12.92 -17.46 -7.18
C SER A 346 12.84 -18.97 -7.00
N GLY A 347 11.90 -19.60 -7.72
CA GLY A 347 11.65 -21.04 -7.69
C GLY A 347 10.82 -21.55 -6.50
N ARG A 348 10.38 -20.67 -5.58
CA ARG A 348 9.51 -21.09 -4.46
C ARG A 348 8.05 -21.18 -4.88
N SER A 349 7.31 -22.12 -4.30
CA SER A 349 5.85 -22.07 -4.32
C SER A 349 5.34 -21.04 -3.30
N TYR A 350 4.46 -20.15 -3.74
CA TYR A 350 3.83 -19.12 -2.89
C TYR A 350 2.32 -19.03 -3.11
N ILE A 351 1.75 -19.95 -3.90
CA ILE A 351 0.31 -20.10 -4.12
C ILE A 351 -0.13 -21.37 -3.41
N THR A 352 -1.22 -21.29 -2.66
CA THR A 352 -1.84 -22.44 -1.99
C THR A 352 -3.27 -22.56 -2.47
N GLU A 353 -3.65 -23.75 -2.89
CA GLU A 353 -5.02 -24.03 -3.32
C GLU A 353 -5.96 -24.14 -2.09
N PRO A 354 -7.16 -23.58 -2.14
CA PRO A 354 -8.12 -23.71 -1.06
C PRO A 354 -8.62 -25.16 -0.94
N LEU A 355 -8.93 -25.59 0.28
CA LEU A 355 -9.69 -26.82 0.51
C LEU A 355 -11.10 -26.64 -0.07
N THR A 356 -11.52 -27.53 -0.95
CA THR A 356 -12.86 -27.52 -1.53
C THR A 356 -13.91 -27.76 -0.45
N THR A 357 -14.63 -26.72 -0.04
CA THR A 357 -15.84 -26.85 0.77
C THR A 357 -17.01 -27.36 -0.07
N SER A 358 -18.01 -27.97 0.58
CA SER A 358 -19.28 -28.48 0.03
C SER A 358 -19.81 -27.74 -1.20
N LYS A 359 -20.51 -28.46 -2.10
CA LYS A 359 -21.26 -27.86 -3.21
C LYS A 359 -22.11 -26.70 -2.71
N ARG A 360 -21.96 -25.53 -3.35
CA ARG A 360 -22.70 -24.31 -3.00
C ARG A 360 -24.05 -24.31 -3.72
N PRO A 361 -25.14 -23.78 -3.13
CA PRO A 361 -26.46 -23.79 -3.76
C PRO A 361 -26.51 -23.20 -5.18
N GLN A 362 -25.70 -22.17 -5.45
CA GLN A 362 -25.57 -21.53 -6.76
C GLN A 362 -24.91 -22.42 -7.83
N ASP A 363 -24.16 -23.46 -7.42
CA ASP A 363 -23.49 -24.41 -8.32
C ASP A 363 -24.32 -25.70 -8.53
N GLU A 364 -25.49 -25.82 -7.89
CA GLU A 364 -26.35 -27.00 -7.99
C GLU A 364 -27.27 -26.94 -9.21
N LYS A 365 -27.68 -28.12 -9.69
CA LYS A 365 -28.71 -28.23 -10.73
C LYS A 365 -30.09 -28.13 -10.08
N HIS A 366 -30.89 -27.19 -10.55
CA HIS A 366 -32.24 -26.93 -10.06
C HIS A 366 -33.29 -27.39 -11.07
N SER A 367 -34.53 -27.57 -10.62
CA SER A 367 -35.70 -27.83 -11.46
C SER A 367 -36.65 -26.65 -11.44
N GLU A 368 -37.23 -26.31 -12.60
CA GLU A 368 -38.24 -25.26 -12.72
C GLU A 368 -39.56 -25.65 -12.02
N GLY A 369 -40.31 -24.66 -11.58
CA GLY A 369 -41.66 -24.79 -11.05
C GLY A 369 -42.58 -23.67 -11.52
N PRO A 370 -43.85 -23.64 -11.06
CA PRO A 370 -44.86 -22.69 -11.56
C PRO A 370 -44.49 -21.21 -11.38
N LEU A 371 -43.69 -20.89 -10.36
CA LEU A 371 -43.26 -19.51 -10.07
C LEU A 371 -41.95 -19.14 -10.80
N SER A 372 -41.22 -20.09 -11.39
CA SER A 372 -39.93 -19.83 -12.04
C SER A 372 -40.00 -18.75 -13.12
N PRO A 373 -40.99 -18.73 -14.04
CA PRO A 373 -41.05 -17.71 -15.10
C PRO A 373 -41.27 -16.28 -14.58
N VAL A 374 -42.08 -16.10 -13.53
CA VAL A 374 -42.31 -14.76 -12.95
C VAL A 374 -41.13 -14.31 -12.10
N MET A 375 -40.49 -15.21 -11.36
CA MET A 375 -39.28 -14.92 -10.60
C MET A 375 -38.10 -14.56 -11.52
N HIS A 376 -37.95 -15.25 -12.65
CA HIS A 376 -36.98 -14.90 -13.69
C HIS A 376 -37.17 -13.47 -14.16
N LYS A 377 -38.38 -13.12 -14.62
CA LYS A 377 -38.69 -11.76 -15.11
C LYS A 377 -38.47 -10.69 -14.04
N ALA A 378 -38.79 -10.99 -12.78
CA ALA A 378 -38.54 -10.09 -11.66
C ALA A 378 -37.04 -9.85 -11.45
N LEU A 379 -36.22 -10.90 -11.48
CA LEU A 379 -34.77 -10.77 -11.34
C LEU A 379 -34.14 -10.01 -12.50
N GLU A 380 -34.55 -10.26 -13.74
CA GLU A 380 -34.08 -9.50 -14.91
C GLU A 380 -34.38 -8.01 -14.75
N LYS A 381 -35.61 -7.68 -14.34
CA LYS A 381 -36.04 -6.29 -14.13
C LYS A 381 -35.31 -5.63 -12.96
N ILE A 382 -35.09 -6.33 -11.85
CA ILE A 382 -34.27 -5.83 -10.74
C ILE A 382 -32.86 -5.52 -11.23
N CYS A 383 -32.23 -6.46 -11.93
CA CYS A 383 -30.84 -6.32 -12.37
C CYS A 383 -30.67 -5.18 -13.36
N SER A 384 -31.54 -5.06 -14.36
CA SER A 384 -31.49 -3.95 -15.32
C SER A 384 -31.69 -2.60 -14.62
N THR A 385 -32.66 -2.50 -13.72
CA THR A 385 -32.94 -1.25 -12.99
C THR A 385 -31.76 -0.86 -12.08
N LEU A 386 -31.13 -1.79 -11.38
CA LEU A 386 -29.96 -1.50 -10.54
C LEU A 386 -28.74 -1.05 -11.36
N LEU A 387 -28.55 -1.61 -12.56
CA LEU A 387 -27.50 -1.18 -13.48
C LEU A 387 -27.76 0.23 -14.02
N GLU A 388 -29.01 0.54 -14.39
CA GLU A 388 -29.40 1.90 -14.80
C GLU A 388 -29.22 2.92 -13.68
N LYS A 389 -29.47 2.52 -12.43
CA LYS A 389 -29.36 3.36 -11.23
C LYS A 389 -27.94 3.44 -10.65
N GLN A 390 -26.96 2.77 -11.25
CA GLN A 390 -25.60 2.67 -10.70
C GLN A 390 -25.00 4.03 -10.35
N GLU A 391 -24.99 4.98 -11.30
CA GLU A 391 -24.35 6.27 -11.04
C GLU A 391 -25.17 7.17 -10.09
N GLU A 392 -26.49 7.06 -10.11
CA GLU A 392 -27.36 7.77 -9.16
C GLU A 392 -27.06 7.33 -7.72
N LEU A 393 -26.95 6.03 -7.49
CA LEU A 393 -26.61 5.46 -6.18
C LEU A 393 -25.18 5.83 -5.75
N ASN A 394 -24.20 5.80 -6.66
CA ASN A 394 -22.85 6.28 -6.37
C ASN A 394 -22.85 7.78 -6.01
N SER A 395 -23.66 8.58 -6.70
CA SER A 395 -23.77 10.02 -6.45
C SER A 395 -24.34 10.33 -5.07
N LEU A 396 -25.42 9.64 -4.67
CA LEU A 396 -25.97 9.72 -3.32
C LEU A 396 -24.95 9.28 -2.27
N ASP A 397 -24.20 8.22 -2.56
CA ASP A 397 -23.20 7.68 -1.63
C ASP A 397 -21.96 8.57 -1.49
N ARG A 398 -21.50 9.25 -2.55
CA ARG A 398 -20.38 10.22 -2.45
C ARG A 398 -20.68 11.36 -1.49
N ALA A 399 -21.95 11.70 -1.29
CA ALA A 399 -22.34 12.73 -0.34
C ALA A 399 -22.25 12.28 1.12
N SER A 400 -22.25 10.97 1.39
CA SER A 400 -22.32 10.45 2.77
C SER A 400 -21.54 9.17 3.09
N GLY A 401 -20.68 8.74 2.18
CA GLY A 401 -19.94 7.48 2.22
C GLY A 401 -18.71 7.51 1.29
N ASP A 402 -18.34 6.36 0.73
CA ASP A 402 -17.19 6.15 -0.15
C ASP A 402 -17.53 6.24 -1.65
N GLY A 403 -18.81 6.39 -1.99
CA GLY A 403 -19.24 6.69 -3.35
C GLY A 403 -19.30 5.47 -4.26
N ASP A 404 -19.45 4.28 -3.68
CA ASP A 404 -19.39 3.01 -4.38
C ASP A 404 -20.65 2.15 -4.26
N CYS A 405 -21.68 2.59 -3.50
CA CYS A 405 -22.91 1.82 -3.29
C CYS A 405 -23.56 1.33 -4.60
N GLY A 406 -23.58 2.17 -5.64
CA GLY A 406 -24.08 1.78 -6.95
C GLY A 406 -23.21 0.73 -7.64
N ASN A 407 -21.88 0.86 -7.55
CA ASN A 407 -20.95 -0.15 -8.05
C ASN A 407 -21.15 -1.50 -7.34
N THR A 408 -21.40 -1.50 -6.03
CA THR A 408 -21.66 -2.73 -5.27
C THR A 408 -22.95 -3.42 -5.75
N HIS A 409 -24.04 -2.66 -5.94
CA HIS A 409 -25.30 -3.22 -6.46
C HIS A 409 -25.16 -3.67 -7.93
N ALA A 410 -24.38 -2.95 -8.74
CA ALA A 410 -24.10 -3.34 -10.12
C ALA A 410 -23.31 -4.66 -10.20
N GLN A 411 -22.39 -4.92 -9.27
CA GLN A 411 -21.69 -6.20 -9.18
C GLN A 411 -22.65 -7.35 -8.87
N ALA A 412 -23.56 -7.16 -7.91
CA ALA A 412 -24.61 -8.14 -7.60
C ALA A 412 -25.54 -8.39 -8.81
N ALA A 413 -25.99 -7.32 -9.47
CA ALA A 413 -26.86 -7.42 -10.64
C ALA A 413 -26.20 -8.18 -11.80
N LYS A 414 -24.93 -7.90 -12.09
CA LYS A 414 -24.16 -8.63 -13.13
C LYS A 414 -24.01 -10.11 -12.78
N ALA A 415 -23.68 -10.42 -11.53
CA ALA A 415 -23.54 -11.80 -11.07
C ALA A 415 -24.85 -12.58 -11.20
N ILE A 416 -25.99 -11.96 -10.87
CA ILE A 416 -27.31 -12.58 -11.03
C ILE A 416 -27.67 -12.76 -12.50
N GLN A 417 -27.42 -11.77 -13.36
CA GLN A 417 -27.65 -11.90 -14.81
C GLN A 417 -26.79 -12.99 -15.44
N GLU A 418 -25.50 -13.05 -15.11
CA GLU A 418 -24.60 -14.12 -15.55
C GLU A 418 -25.11 -15.49 -15.11
N TRP A 419 -25.57 -15.61 -13.86
CA TRP A 419 -26.13 -16.86 -13.35
C TRP A 419 -27.42 -17.26 -14.09
N LEU A 420 -28.34 -16.32 -14.35
CA LEU A 420 -29.58 -16.54 -15.10
C LEU A 420 -29.36 -17.01 -16.54
N HIS A 421 -28.26 -16.61 -17.19
CA HIS A 421 -27.93 -17.09 -18.54
C HIS A 421 -27.51 -18.56 -18.56
N GLY A 422 -26.97 -19.08 -17.46
CA GLY A 422 -26.40 -20.43 -17.38
C GLY A 422 -27.24 -21.43 -16.59
N HIS A 423 -28.29 -20.98 -15.89
CA HIS A 423 -29.03 -21.79 -14.92
C HIS A 423 -30.53 -21.54 -15.01
N VAL A 424 -31.30 -22.51 -14.54
CA VAL A 424 -32.76 -22.40 -14.40
C VAL A 424 -33.11 -21.86 -13.02
N VAL A 425 -34.11 -20.98 -12.96
CA VAL A 425 -34.64 -20.45 -11.69
C VAL A 425 -35.36 -21.58 -10.93
N PRO A 426 -34.95 -21.91 -9.69
CA PRO A 426 -35.57 -22.99 -8.91
C PRO A 426 -37.07 -22.77 -8.74
N GLY A 427 -37.86 -23.85 -8.84
CA GLY A 427 -39.30 -23.81 -8.57
C GLY A 427 -39.64 -23.47 -7.10
N CYS A 428 -38.72 -23.79 -6.18
CA CYS A 428 -38.82 -23.44 -4.77
C CYS A 428 -38.21 -22.05 -4.51
N PRO A 429 -38.99 -21.04 -4.08
CA PRO A 429 -38.45 -19.70 -3.85
C PRO A 429 -37.34 -19.66 -2.80
N GLY A 430 -37.39 -20.49 -1.75
CA GLY A 430 -36.35 -20.57 -0.73
C GLY A 430 -35.01 -21.02 -1.28
N GLN A 431 -35.00 -21.96 -2.24
CA GLN A 431 -33.77 -22.35 -2.94
C GLN A 431 -33.23 -21.19 -3.77
N LEU A 432 -34.09 -20.46 -4.48
CA LEU A 432 -33.69 -19.26 -5.21
C LEU A 432 -33.08 -18.20 -4.27
N LEU A 433 -33.69 -17.96 -3.10
CA LEU A 433 -33.15 -17.02 -2.11
C LEU A 433 -31.76 -17.45 -1.61
N LEU A 434 -31.50 -18.75 -1.41
CA LEU A 434 -30.17 -19.26 -1.05
C LEU A 434 -29.15 -19.09 -2.19
N VAL A 435 -29.54 -19.33 -3.44
CA VAL A 435 -28.71 -19.06 -4.62
C VAL A 435 -28.31 -17.59 -4.65
N LEU A 436 -29.29 -16.69 -4.53
CA LEU A 436 -29.06 -15.24 -4.53
C LEU A 436 -28.19 -14.83 -3.33
N ALA A 437 -28.39 -15.41 -2.16
CA ALA A 437 -27.58 -15.14 -0.97
C ALA A 437 -26.10 -15.48 -1.21
N GLY A 438 -25.83 -16.61 -1.88
CA GLY A 438 -24.48 -17.03 -2.25
C GLY A 438 -23.85 -16.11 -3.32
N LEU A 439 -24.60 -15.78 -4.37
CA LEU A 439 -24.11 -14.86 -5.43
C LEU A 439 -23.75 -13.48 -4.86
N VAL A 440 -24.63 -12.92 -4.03
CA VAL A 440 -24.42 -11.62 -3.39
C VAL A 440 -23.27 -11.70 -2.39
N GLN A 441 -23.16 -12.78 -1.60
CA GLN A 441 -22.04 -12.97 -0.67
C GLN A 441 -20.67 -13.00 -1.38
N GLU A 442 -20.59 -13.59 -2.57
CA GLU A 442 -19.34 -13.73 -3.31
C GLU A 442 -18.98 -12.51 -4.15
N LYS A 443 -19.98 -11.81 -4.69
CA LYS A 443 -19.78 -10.79 -5.72
C LYS A 443 -20.10 -9.37 -5.25
N MET A 444 -20.84 -9.20 -4.17
CA MET A 444 -21.16 -7.89 -3.59
C MET A 444 -20.22 -7.61 -2.42
N GLY A 445 -19.33 -6.62 -2.57
CA GLY A 445 -18.39 -6.24 -1.51
C GLY A 445 -19.03 -5.50 -0.33
N GLY A 446 -18.25 -5.30 0.73
CA GLY A 446 -18.60 -4.44 1.86
C GLY A 446 -19.73 -4.95 2.76
N SER A 447 -20.29 -4.05 3.58
CA SER A 447 -21.39 -4.38 4.49
C SER A 447 -22.69 -4.74 3.76
N SER A 448 -22.91 -4.19 2.57
CA SER A 448 -24.11 -4.45 1.76
C SER A 448 -24.21 -5.92 1.34
N GLY A 449 -23.11 -6.53 0.87
CA GLY A 449 -23.11 -7.96 0.51
C GLY A 449 -23.45 -8.86 1.69
N ALA A 450 -22.90 -8.57 2.87
CA ALA A 450 -23.23 -9.29 4.09
C ALA A 450 -24.70 -9.12 4.50
N LEU A 451 -25.23 -7.89 4.47
CA LEU A 451 -26.61 -7.58 4.88
C LEU A 451 -27.65 -8.22 3.95
N TYR A 452 -27.46 -8.13 2.63
CA TYR A 452 -28.37 -8.77 1.67
C TYR A 452 -28.26 -10.29 1.71
N SER A 453 -27.06 -10.87 1.82
CA SER A 453 -26.89 -12.33 1.97
C SER A 453 -27.58 -12.85 3.23
N LEU A 454 -27.46 -12.12 4.33
CA LEU A 454 -28.13 -12.43 5.58
C LEU A 454 -29.66 -12.34 5.46
N PHE A 455 -30.16 -11.27 4.84
CA PHE A 455 -31.59 -11.10 4.55
C PHE A 455 -32.15 -12.29 3.77
N LEU A 456 -31.52 -12.61 2.65
CA LEU A 456 -31.95 -13.67 1.73
C LEU A 456 -31.88 -15.04 2.39
N THR A 457 -30.81 -15.30 3.15
CA THR A 457 -30.63 -16.57 3.89
C THR A 457 -31.68 -16.75 4.98
N ALA A 458 -31.97 -15.71 5.76
CA ALA A 458 -33.00 -15.78 6.79
C ALA A 458 -34.42 -15.88 6.20
N ALA A 459 -34.67 -15.23 5.06
CA ALA A 459 -35.92 -15.30 4.33
C ALA A 459 -36.17 -16.70 3.71
N ALA A 460 -35.12 -17.37 3.23
CA ALA A 460 -35.21 -18.63 2.49
C ALA A 460 -36.00 -19.73 3.22
N GLY A 461 -35.79 -19.87 4.54
CA GLY A 461 -36.47 -20.90 5.35
C GLY A 461 -37.98 -20.70 5.49
N HIS A 462 -38.52 -19.54 5.10
CA HIS A 462 -39.94 -19.22 5.25
C HIS A 462 -40.78 -19.51 4.00
N VAL A 463 -40.14 -19.67 2.84
CA VAL A 463 -40.77 -19.92 1.53
C VAL A 463 -40.23 -21.20 0.90
N THR A 464 -40.76 -22.36 1.30
CA THR A 464 -40.27 -23.68 0.88
C THR A 464 -41.17 -24.31 -0.20
N GLU A 465 -40.80 -25.50 -0.67
CA GLU A 465 -41.68 -26.31 -1.51
C GLU A 465 -43.01 -26.56 -0.77
N GLY A 466 -44.14 -26.34 -1.46
CA GLY A 466 -45.48 -26.44 -0.87
C GLY A 466 -45.88 -25.30 0.09
N ARG A 467 -45.01 -24.32 0.37
CA ARG A 467 -45.28 -23.19 1.26
C ARG A 467 -44.72 -21.89 0.67
N SER A 468 -45.44 -21.31 -0.27
CA SER A 468 -45.05 -20.08 -0.99
C SER A 468 -46.22 -19.09 -1.20
N ASP A 469 -47.24 -19.17 -0.33
CA ASP A 469 -48.37 -18.24 -0.35
C ASP A 469 -47.99 -16.81 0.12
N ALA A 470 -48.92 -15.87 0.03
CA ALA A 470 -48.69 -14.47 0.38
C ALA A 470 -48.25 -14.29 1.85
N ALA A 471 -48.75 -15.12 2.76
CA ALA A 471 -48.37 -15.10 4.17
C ALA A 471 -46.92 -15.60 4.36
N ALA A 472 -46.51 -16.65 3.63
CA ALA A 472 -45.15 -17.15 3.64
C ALA A 472 -44.15 -16.09 3.17
N TRP A 473 -44.44 -15.38 2.08
CA TRP A 473 -43.61 -14.28 1.59
C TRP A 473 -43.54 -13.09 2.56
N ALA A 474 -44.65 -12.71 3.18
CA ALA A 474 -44.64 -11.66 4.21
C ALA A 474 -43.75 -12.05 5.40
N ASN A 475 -43.85 -13.29 5.86
CA ASN A 475 -43.00 -13.82 6.93
C ASN A 475 -41.51 -13.90 6.52
N ALA A 476 -41.23 -14.25 5.27
CA ALA A 476 -39.86 -14.27 4.73
C ALA A 476 -39.23 -12.87 4.72
N MET A 477 -39.96 -11.87 4.24
CA MET A 477 -39.52 -10.47 4.24
C MET A 477 -39.28 -9.95 5.66
N ASN A 478 -40.15 -10.33 6.61
CA ASN A 478 -39.97 -10.00 8.02
C ASN A 478 -38.73 -10.68 8.63
N ALA A 479 -38.55 -11.99 8.40
CA ALA A 479 -37.41 -12.74 8.92
C ALA A 479 -36.07 -12.20 8.39
N GLY A 480 -35.99 -11.87 7.10
CA GLY A 480 -34.83 -11.23 6.50
C GLY A 480 -34.52 -9.87 7.15
N THR A 481 -35.55 -9.04 7.36
CA THR A 481 -35.41 -7.70 7.95
C THR A 481 -34.96 -7.76 9.40
N GLU A 482 -35.53 -8.67 10.21
CA GLU A 482 -35.13 -8.87 11.60
C GLU A 482 -33.71 -9.42 11.71
N ALA A 483 -33.28 -10.29 10.78
CA ALA A 483 -31.90 -10.73 10.73
C ALA A 483 -30.95 -9.55 10.46
N MET A 484 -31.25 -8.71 9.48
CA MET A 484 -30.46 -7.51 9.20
C MET A 484 -30.39 -6.55 10.39
N LYS A 485 -31.50 -6.31 11.10
CA LYS A 485 -31.51 -5.51 12.34
C LYS A 485 -30.62 -6.13 13.41
N LYS A 486 -30.79 -7.42 13.68
CA LYS A 486 -30.09 -8.15 14.74
C LYS A 486 -28.57 -8.13 14.54
N TYR A 487 -28.09 -8.44 13.34
CA TYR A 487 -26.66 -8.60 13.08
C TYR A 487 -26.01 -7.34 12.50
N GLY A 488 -26.77 -6.46 11.85
CA GLY A 488 -26.30 -5.16 11.36
C GLY A 488 -26.28 -4.07 12.43
N GLY A 489 -27.03 -4.22 13.53
CA GLY A 489 -27.03 -3.29 14.67
C GLY A 489 -27.75 -1.96 14.43
N ALA A 490 -28.39 -1.79 13.28
CA ALA A 490 -29.16 -0.60 12.92
C ALA A 490 -30.66 -0.80 13.16
N ALA A 491 -31.38 0.30 13.33
CA ALA A 491 -32.83 0.37 13.51
C ALA A 491 -33.46 1.40 12.55
N PRO A 492 -34.78 1.35 12.34
CA PRO A 492 -35.50 2.45 11.69
C PRO A 492 -35.20 3.79 12.38
N GLY A 493 -34.89 4.81 11.60
CA GLY A 493 -34.45 6.13 12.01
C GLY A 493 -32.93 6.34 11.96
N ASP A 494 -32.14 5.30 11.67
CA ASP A 494 -30.66 5.38 11.68
C ASP A 494 -30.04 5.83 10.36
N ARG A 495 -30.86 6.09 9.34
CA ARG A 495 -30.46 6.45 7.96
C ARG A 495 -29.71 5.30 7.30
N THR A 496 -30.45 4.23 7.00
CA THR A 496 -29.98 3.01 6.33
C THR A 496 -31.08 2.41 5.45
N MET A 497 -30.76 1.31 4.76
CA MET A 497 -31.74 0.53 4.01
C MET A 497 -32.96 0.04 4.83
N LEU A 498 -32.85 -0.04 6.16
CA LEU A 498 -33.98 -0.40 7.04
C LEU A 498 -35.08 0.66 7.06
N ASP A 499 -34.77 1.92 6.75
CA ASP A 499 -35.75 3.02 6.69
C ASP A 499 -36.72 2.87 5.52
N ALA A 500 -36.33 2.17 4.46
CA ALA A 500 -37.22 1.75 3.39
C ALA A 500 -37.84 0.37 3.68
N LEU A 501 -37.04 -0.56 4.20
CA LEU A 501 -37.43 -1.96 4.34
C LEU A 501 -38.46 -2.19 5.45
N CYS A 502 -38.27 -1.63 6.65
CA CYS A 502 -39.19 -1.85 7.78
C CYS A 502 -40.60 -1.31 7.48
N PRO A 503 -40.80 -0.06 7.00
CA PRO A 503 -42.14 0.41 6.64
C PRO A 503 -42.82 -0.41 5.55
N ALA A 504 -42.06 -1.00 4.62
CA ALA A 504 -42.62 -1.91 3.63
C ALA A 504 -43.04 -3.25 4.26
N VAL A 505 -42.22 -3.82 5.13
CA VAL A 505 -42.54 -5.08 5.84
C VAL A 505 -43.77 -4.91 6.72
N ASP A 506 -43.91 -3.78 7.43
CA ASP A 506 -45.10 -3.47 8.24
C ASP A 506 -46.40 -3.51 7.41
N GLU A 507 -46.34 -3.10 6.15
CA GLU A 507 -47.46 -3.24 5.21
C GLU A 507 -47.61 -4.67 4.70
N LEU A 508 -46.51 -5.34 4.31
CA LEU A 508 -46.54 -6.71 3.77
C LEU A 508 -47.11 -7.72 4.76
N ILE A 509 -46.90 -7.54 6.07
CA ILE A 509 -47.47 -8.41 7.11
C ILE A 509 -49.00 -8.48 7.02
N LYS A 510 -49.68 -7.45 6.50
CA LYS A 510 -51.14 -7.44 6.31
C LYS A 510 -51.62 -8.50 5.30
N LEU A 511 -50.74 -9.03 4.44
CA LEU A 511 -51.03 -10.15 3.54
C LEU A 511 -51.43 -11.42 4.29
N THR A 512 -51.03 -11.57 5.56
CA THR A 512 -51.40 -12.72 6.40
C THR A 512 -52.90 -12.77 6.71
N THR A 513 -53.58 -11.62 6.66
CA THR A 513 -55.01 -11.48 6.99
C THR A 513 -55.87 -10.98 5.82
N ALA A 514 -55.24 -10.50 4.73
CA ALA A 514 -55.95 -9.92 3.60
C ALA A 514 -56.60 -10.98 2.70
N PRO A 515 -57.85 -10.77 2.23
CA PRO A 515 -58.47 -11.65 1.23
C PRO A 515 -57.70 -11.57 -0.10
N SER A 516 -57.71 -12.64 -0.89
CA SER A 516 -56.88 -12.77 -2.11
C SER A 516 -57.05 -11.63 -3.13
N GLY A 517 -58.25 -11.03 -3.21
CA GLY A 517 -58.50 -9.87 -4.07
C GLY A 517 -57.84 -8.56 -3.63
N GLY A 518 -57.27 -8.51 -2.41
CA GLY A 518 -56.61 -7.33 -1.83
C GLY A 518 -55.08 -7.38 -1.85
N HIS A 519 -54.46 -8.49 -2.27
CA HIS A 519 -53.00 -8.67 -2.19
C HIS A 519 -52.22 -7.63 -2.99
N MET A 520 -52.66 -7.30 -4.21
CA MET A 520 -52.00 -6.29 -5.04
C MET A 520 -52.02 -4.89 -4.40
N ALA A 521 -53.13 -4.51 -3.75
CA ALA A 521 -53.23 -3.23 -3.06
C ALA A 521 -52.25 -3.15 -1.86
N VAL A 522 -52.04 -4.27 -1.15
CA VAL A 522 -51.05 -4.35 -0.07
C VAL A 522 -49.63 -4.22 -0.62
N LEU A 523 -49.30 -4.88 -1.74
CA LEU A 523 -47.99 -4.74 -2.40
C LEU A 523 -47.74 -3.29 -2.85
N GLN A 524 -48.72 -2.65 -3.50
CA GLN A 524 -48.63 -1.25 -3.89
C GLN A 524 -48.41 -0.32 -2.69
N SER A 525 -49.11 -0.57 -1.58
CA SER A 525 -48.93 0.17 -0.31
C SER A 525 -47.50 0.00 0.23
N ALA A 526 -47.00 -1.24 0.28
CA ALA A 526 -45.65 -1.54 0.77
C ALA A 526 -44.56 -0.84 -0.05
N VAL A 527 -44.65 -0.88 -1.38
CA VAL A 527 -43.69 -0.17 -2.26
C VAL A 527 -43.75 1.34 -2.05
N LYS A 528 -44.96 1.90 -1.90
CA LYS A 528 -45.12 3.33 -1.60
C LYS A 528 -44.49 3.69 -0.25
N LYS A 529 -44.62 2.84 0.77
CA LYS A 529 -44.00 3.03 2.09
C LYS A 529 -42.49 2.93 2.02
N ALA A 530 -41.92 1.98 1.27
CA ALA A 530 -40.48 1.93 1.02
C ALA A 530 -39.96 3.21 0.36
N ALA A 531 -40.63 3.68 -0.69
CA ALA A 531 -40.23 4.91 -1.39
C ALA A 531 -40.30 6.15 -0.47
N SER A 532 -41.36 6.24 0.34
CA SER A 532 -41.51 7.34 1.30
C SER A 532 -40.47 7.27 2.42
N GLY A 533 -40.16 6.06 2.91
CA GLY A 533 -39.13 5.83 3.93
C GLY A 533 -37.73 6.16 3.41
N ALA A 534 -37.41 5.73 2.20
CA ALA A 534 -36.17 6.09 1.51
C ALA A 534 -36.02 7.61 1.37
N GLU A 535 -37.07 8.30 0.91
CA GLU A 535 -37.04 9.75 0.75
C GLU A 535 -36.84 10.48 2.09
N ALA A 536 -37.53 10.04 3.15
CA ALA A 536 -37.45 10.64 4.48
C ALA A 536 -36.06 10.56 5.11
N THR A 537 -35.20 9.65 4.65
CA THR A 537 -33.82 9.54 5.15
C THR A 537 -32.97 10.79 4.93
N ARG A 538 -33.36 11.68 4.01
CA ARG A 538 -32.69 12.98 3.82
C ARG A 538 -32.73 13.87 5.07
N ASP A 539 -33.74 13.68 5.92
CA ASP A 539 -33.96 14.51 7.11
C ASP A 539 -33.54 13.78 8.40
N LEU A 540 -33.00 12.57 8.27
CA LEU A 540 -32.58 11.75 9.41
C LEU A 540 -31.12 12.00 9.77
N LYS A 541 -30.83 12.01 11.06
CA LYS A 541 -29.46 11.92 11.57
C LYS A 541 -28.95 10.49 11.40
N ALA A 542 -27.87 10.32 10.65
CA ALA A 542 -27.21 9.02 10.56
C ALA A 542 -26.68 8.57 11.92
N ARG A 543 -27.06 7.35 12.33
CA ARG A 543 -26.59 6.71 13.57
C ARG A 543 -25.89 5.37 13.32
N ALA A 544 -25.94 4.87 12.09
CA ALA A 544 -25.23 3.69 11.64
C ALA A 544 -24.49 3.95 10.31
N GLY A 545 -23.60 3.03 9.93
CA GLY A 545 -22.83 3.12 8.69
C GLY A 545 -21.81 4.27 8.67
N ARG A 546 -21.16 4.48 7.52
CA ARG A 546 -20.16 5.54 7.32
C ARG A 546 -20.73 6.95 7.50
N ALA A 547 -22.00 7.13 7.15
CA ALA A 547 -22.69 8.41 7.28
C ALA A 547 -22.76 8.91 8.74
N SER A 548 -22.68 8.02 9.73
CA SER A 548 -22.68 8.40 11.16
C SER A 548 -21.48 9.25 11.58
N TYR A 549 -20.39 9.27 10.82
CA TYR A 549 -19.20 10.10 11.07
C TYR A 549 -19.30 11.51 10.45
N ILE A 550 -20.35 11.78 9.67
CA ILE A 550 -20.49 13.03 8.91
C ILE A 550 -21.40 13.99 9.66
N SER A 551 -21.09 15.29 9.59
CA SER A 551 -21.91 16.32 10.19
C SER A 551 -23.34 16.30 9.61
N PRO A 552 -24.41 16.34 10.43
CA PRO A 552 -25.78 16.28 9.95
C PRO A 552 -26.13 17.32 8.88
N ASN A 553 -25.48 18.49 8.93
CA ASN A 553 -25.73 19.58 7.97
C ASN A 553 -25.24 19.26 6.54
N LEU A 554 -24.43 18.22 6.36
CA LEU A 554 -23.93 17.76 5.06
C LEU A 554 -24.76 16.59 4.50
N LEU A 555 -25.70 16.05 5.28
CA LEU A 555 -26.50 14.88 4.92
C LEU A 555 -27.87 15.29 4.39
N SER A 556 -27.92 16.01 3.27
CA SER A 556 -29.17 16.56 2.69
C SER A 556 -29.82 15.68 1.63
N LEU A 557 -29.16 14.58 1.23
CA LEU A 557 -29.65 13.65 0.21
C LEU A 557 -30.16 12.35 0.85
N PRO A 558 -31.11 11.65 0.18
CA PRO A 558 -31.54 10.32 0.61
C PRO A 558 -30.38 9.32 0.75
N ASP A 559 -30.53 8.38 1.67
CA ASP A 559 -29.62 7.26 1.87
C ASP A 559 -29.62 6.32 0.64
N PRO A 560 -28.44 6.02 0.07
CA PRO A 560 -28.35 5.21 -1.14
C PRO A 560 -28.83 3.77 -0.94
N GLY A 561 -28.64 3.19 0.25
CA GLY A 561 -29.14 1.85 0.57
C GLY A 561 -30.67 1.80 0.66
N ALA A 562 -31.29 2.82 1.24
CA ALA A 562 -32.75 2.94 1.31
C ALA A 562 -33.36 3.15 -0.10
N VAL A 563 -32.74 3.99 -0.93
CA VAL A 563 -33.14 4.19 -2.32
C VAL A 563 -33.00 2.89 -3.14
N ALA A 564 -31.92 2.13 -2.93
CA ALA A 564 -31.73 0.84 -3.58
C ALA A 564 -32.84 -0.17 -3.21
N VAL A 565 -33.20 -0.30 -1.92
CA VAL A 565 -34.31 -1.18 -1.49
C VAL A 565 -35.64 -0.76 -2.12
N ALA A 566 -35.96 0.54 -2.09
CA ALA A 566 -37.19 1.05 -2.71
C ALA A 566 -37.22 0.77 -4.22
N THR A 567 -36.07 0.88 -4.90
CA THR A 567 -35.91 0.58 -6.32
C THR A 567 -36.16 -0.90 -6.61
N ILE A 568 -35.58 -1.81 -5.82
CA ILE A 568 -35.78 -3.26 -5.95
C ILE A 568 -37.25 -3.63 -5.78
N LEU A 569 -37.91 -3.13 -4.73
CA LEU A 569 -39.32 -3.41 -4.46
C LEU A 569 -40.24 -2.88 -5.57
N LYS A 570 -39.93 -1.69 -6.11
CA LYS A 570 -40.66 -1.13 -7.25
C LYS A 570 -40.50 -1.97 -8.51
N ALA A 571 -39.28 -2.42 -8.83
CA ALA A 571 -39.01 -3.30 -9.97
C ALA A 571 -39.81 -4.61 -9.89
N ILE A 572 -39.92 -5.20 -8.69
CA ILE A 572 -40.74 -6.40 -8.46
C ILE A 572 -42.22 -6.10 -8.73
N LEU A 573 -42.76 -5.01 -8.17
CA LEU A 573 -44.16 -4.64 -8.35
C LEU A 573 -44.52 -4.42 -9.83
N GLU A 574 -43.67 -3.71 -10.59
CA GLU A 574 -43.90 -3.47 -12.02
C GLU A 574 -44.05 -4.79 -12.81
N VAL A 575 -43.25 -5.81 -12.48
CA VAL A 575 -43.36 -7.13 -13.11
C VAL A 575 -44.65 -7.82 -12.70
N LEU A 576 -45.03 -7.78 -11.42
CA LEU A 576 -46.25 -8.44 -10.93
C LEU A 576 -47.52 -7.79 -11.47
N GLU A 577 -47.54 -6.47 -11.66
CA GLU A 577 -48.67 -5.75 -12.27
C GLU A 577 -48.84 -6.08 -13.76
N GLY A 578 -47.75 -6.38 -14.46
CA GLY A 578 -47.75 -6.78 -15.87
C GLY A 578 -48.19 -8.21 -16.17
N GLN A 579 -48.50 -9.02 -15.14
CA GLN A 579 -48.94 -10.42 -15.28
C GLN A 579 -50.48 -10.57 -15.27
N LYS A 580 -51.22 -9.48 -15.41
CA LYS A 580 -52.69 -9.48 -15.46
C LYS A 580 -53.28 -10.20 -16.67
#